data_AF-A0A9D1X538-F1
#
_entry.id   AF-A0A9D1X538-F1
#
_cell.length_a   1.000
_cell.length_b   1.000
_cell.length_c   1.000
_cell.angle_alpha   90.00
_cell.angle_beta   90.00
_cell.angle_gamma   90.00
#
_symmetry.space_group_name_H-M   'P 1'
#
loop_
_entity.id
_entity.type
_entity.pdbx_description
1 polymer ?
#
loop_
_entity_poly.entity_id
_entity_poly.type
_entity_poly.pdbx_seq_one_letter_code
_entity_poly.pdbx_strand_id
1 'polypeptide(L)'
;MFDLMEIIFPVMFILIIAMIIFTFAKGIQTWHDNNNSPRLTVPAKIVAKRQNTTHHNHPNAGDVSGAHGYHTTINTTYYVTFQVENGDKMEMSVPGSEYGMFAEGDEGEL
;
A
#
# COMPACT_ATOMS: atom_id res chain seq x y z
N MET A 1 54.76 5.68 3.27
CA MET A 1 53.49 5.34 3.96
C MET A 1 52.45 6.45 3.80
N PHE A 2 52.84 7.74 3.80
CA PHE A 2 51.93 8.87 3.61
C PHE A 2 51.37 9.00 2.17
N ASP A 3 52.19 8.79 1.13
CA ASP A 3 51.74 8.91 -0.28
C ASP A 3 50.55 8.00 -0.65
N LEU A 4 50.47 6.80 -0.06
CA LEU A 4 49.41 5.84 -0.37
C LEU A 4 48.07 6.27 0.26
N MET A 5 48.10 6.84 1.47
CA MET A 5 46.91 7.40 2.13
C MET A 5 46.42 8.68 1.44
N GLU A 6 47.35 9.48 0.93
CA GLU A 6 47.07 10.73 0.21
C GLU A 6 46.37 10.49 -1.14
N ILE A 7 46.59 9.32 -1.75
CA ILE A 7 45.88 8.87 -2.97
C ILE A 7 44.57 8.14 -2.65
N ILE A 8 44.56 7.25 -1.64
CA ILE A 8 43.39 6.43 -1.34
C ILE A 8 42.21 7.26 -0.83
N PHE A 9 42.46 8.27 0.01
CA PHE A 9 41.41 9.11 0.58
C PHE A 9 40.57 9.84 -0.48
N PRO A 10 41.15 10.61 -1.43
CA PRO A 10 40.36 11.28 -2.48
C PRO A 10 39.69 10.27 -3.42
N VAL A 11 40.32 9.13 -3.71
CA VAL A 11 39.71 8.08 -4.54
C VAL A 11 38.46 7.51 -3.88
N MET A 12 38.54 7.15 -2.60
CA MET A 12 37.38 6.65 -1.84
C MET A 12 36.28 7.69 -1.73
N PHE A 13 36.63 8.97 -1.56
CA PHE A 13 35.67 10.06 -1.50
C PHE A 13 34.91 10.23 -2.84
N ILE A 14 35.62 10.17 -3.96
CA ILE A 14 35.01 10.22 -5.30
C ILE A 14 34.09 9.00 -5.52
N LEU A 15 34.50 7.80 -5.09
CA LEU A 15 33.67 6.60 -5.19
C LEU A 15 32.37 6.74 -4.38
N ILE A 16 32.45 7.29 -3.16
CA ILE A 16 31.26 7.54 -2.34
C ILE A 16 30.33 8.55 -3.03
N ILE A 17 30.87 9.65 -3.55
CA ILE A 17 30.07 10.64 -4.30
C ILE A 17 29.42 9.99 -5.54
N ALA A 18 30.16 9.19 -6.30
CA ALA A 18 29.63 8.51 -7.47
C ALA A 18 28.49 7.53 -7.11
N MET A 19 28.62 6.78 -6.02
CA MET A 19 27.55 5.92 -5.51
C MET A 19 26.31 6.71 -5.11
N ILE A 20 26.48 7.85 -4.42
CA ILE A 20 25.37 8.73 -4.04
C ILE A 20 24.65 9.26 -5.28
N ILE A 21 25.38 9.77 -6.28
CA ILE A 21 24.77 10.27 -7.53
C ILE A 21 23.99 9.15 -8.23
N PHE A 22 24.55 7.94 -8.28
CA PHE A 22 23.92 6.80 -8.92
C PHE A 22 22.60 6.38 -8.26
N THR A 23 22.52 6.40 -6.92
CA THR A 23 21.27 6.07 -6.22
C THR A 23 20.19 7.12 -6.47
N PHE A 24 20.55 8.41 -6.48
CA PHE A 24 19.62 9.48 -6.84
C PHE A 24 19.15 9.37 -8.29
N ALA A 25 20.05 9.12 -9.24
CA ALA A 25 19.71 8.95 -10.65
C ALA A 25 18.72 7.79 -10.86
N LYS A 26 18.94 6.64 -10.20
CA LYS A 26 17.99 5.52 -10.23
C LYS A 26 16.64 5.88 -9.62
N GLY A 27 16.63 6.62 -8.51
CA GLY A 27 15.38 7.10 -7.89
C GLY A 27 14.56 7.96 -8.85
N ILE A 28 15.21 8.94 -9.50
CA ILE A 28 14.56 9.82 -10.48
C ILE A 28 14.06 9.02 -11.69
N GLN A 29 14.86 8.09 -12.20
CA GLN A 29 14.48 7.23 -13.32
C GLN A 29 13.22 6.43 -12.97
N THR A 30 13.20 5.77 -11.81
CA THR A 30 12.02 4.99 -11.38
C THR A 30 10.79 5.87 -11.18
N TRP A 31 10.95 7.09 -10.68
CA TRP A 31 9.83 8.02 -10.54
C TRP A 31 9.29 8.47 -11.90
N HIS A 32 10.18 8.75 -12.86
CA HIS A 32 9.82 9.15 -14.21
C HIS A 32 9.09 8.02 -14.95
N ASP A 33 9.62 6.81 -14.89
CA ASP A 33 9.04 5.63 -15.52
C ASP A 33 7.66 5.30 -14.93
N ASN A 34 7.51 5.40 -13.60
CA ASN A 34 6.22 5.20 -12.93
C ASN A 34 5.20 6.30 -13.30
N ASN A 35 5.63 7.56 -13.38
CA ASN A 35 4.73 8.67 -13.72
C ASN A 35 4.25 8.64 -15.17
N ASN A 36 5.08 8.11 -16.08
CA ASN A 36 4.74 7.95 -17.50
C ASN A 36 4.11 6.58 -17.81
N SER A 37 3.93 5.73 -16.79
CA SER A 37 3.24 4.47 -17.00
C SER A 37 1.77 4.76 -17.38
N PRO A 38 1.26 4.17 -18.47
CA PRO A 38 -0.11 4.37 -18.88
C PRO A 38 -1.03 3.85 -17.79
N ARG A 39 -1.90 4.73 -17.27
CA ARG A 39 -2.98 4.32 -16.37
C ARG A 39 -4.02 3.61 -17.21
N LEU A 40 -4.15 2.30 -16.99
CA LEU A 40 -5.13 1.48 -17.66
C LEU A 40 -6.47 1.67 -16.96
N THR A 41 -7.28 2.58 -17.50
CA THR A 41 -8.66 2.76 -17.05
C THR A 41 -9.55 1.81 -17.82
N VAL A 42 -10.27 0.94 -17.11
CA VAL A 42 -11.13 -0.08 -17.73
C VAL A 42 -12.58 0.11 -17.29
N PRO A 43 -13.55 -0.06 -18.20
CA PRO A 43 -14.95 -0.14 -17.81
C PRO A 43 -15.16 -1.35 -16.89
N ALA A 44 -15.81 -1.10 -15.77
CA ALA A 44 -16.08 -2.09 -14.74
C ALA A 44 -17.47 -1.91 -14.15
N LYS A 45 -18.06 -3.03 -13.76
CA LYS A 45 -19.36 -3.12 -13.11
C LYS A 45 -19.22 -3.63 -11.68
N ILE A 46 -19.93 -3.01 -10.75
CA ILE A 46 -19.98 -3.50 -9.38
C ILE A 46 -20.93 -4.69 -9.32
N VAL A 47 -20.41 -5.87 -8.95
CA VAL A 47 -21.19 -7.12 -8.97
C VAL A 47 -21.48 -7.70 -7.60
N ALA A 48 -20.71 -7.29 -6.59
CA ALA A 48 -20.93 -7.73 -5.22
C ALA A 48 -20.32 -6.75 -4.23
N LYS A 49 -20.92 -6.68 -3.04
CA LYS A 49 -20.39 -5.94 -1.90
C LYS A 49 -20.31 -6.84 -0.68
N ARG A 50 -19.22 -6.71 0.09
CA ARG A 50 -18.97 -7.52 1.29
C ARG A 50 -18.45 -6.67 2.43
N GLN A 51 -18.97 -6.92 3.62
CA GLN A 51 -18.46 -6.34 4.86
C GLN A 51 -17.78 -7.44 5.68
N ASN A 52 -16.60 -7.16 6.23
CA ASN A 52 -15.90 -8.04 7.15
C ASN A 52 -15.70 -7.33 8.48
N THR A 53 -16.42 -7.78 9.52
CA THR A 53 -16.31 -7.23 10.87
C THR A 53 -15.52 -8.17 11.75
N THR A 54 -14.35 -7.72 12.22
CA THR A 54 -13.53 -8.47 13.18
C THR A 54 -13.73 -7.93 14.59
N HIS A 55 -13.80 -8.85 15.56
CA HIS A 55 -13.93 -8.54 16.98
C HIS A 55 -12.65 -8.99 17.68
N HIS A 56 -11.99 -8.06 18.35
CA HIS A 56 -10.80 -8.33 19.14
C HIS A 56 -11.11 -8.03 20.60
N ASN A 57 -11.00 -9.05 21.44
CA ASN A 57 -11.15 -8.90 22.89
C ASN A 57 -9.76 -8.93 23.50
N HIS A 58 -9.41 -7.88 24.24
CA HIS A 58 -8.16 -7.82 25.00
C HIS A 58 -8.46 -7.62 26.48
N PRO A 59 -7.82 -8.41 27.37
CA PRO A 59 -8.01 -8.29 28.81
C PRO A 59 -7.54 -6.92 29.29
N ASN A 60 -8.30 -6.32 30.20
CA ASN A 60 -7.94 -5.05 30.81
C ASN A 60 -6.64 -5.21 31.61
N ALA A 61 -5.69 -4.29 31.39
CA ALA A 61 -4.38 -4.28 32.05
C ALA A 61 -3.49 -5.52 31.83
N GLY A 62 -3.77 -6.36 30.82
CA GLY A 62 -2.95 -7.55 30.51
C GLY A 62 -3.11 -8.71 31.50
N ASP A 63 -4.09 -8.65 32.40
CA ASP A 63 -4.38 -9.71 33.35
C ASP A 63 -5.21 -10.83 32.69
N VAL A 64 -4.58 -12.00 32.51
CA VAL A 64 -5.20 -13.21 31.92
C VAL A 64 -6.36 -13.76 32.80
N SER A 65 -6.44 -13.37 34.08
CA SER A 65 -7.52 -13.82 34.97
C SER A 65 -8.89 -13.25 34.59
N GLY A 66 -8.94 -12.14 33.84
CA GLY A 66 -10.18 -11.47 33.47
C GLY A 66 -10.89 -10.77 34.65
N ALA A 67 -10.26 -10.68 35.83
CA ALA A 67 -10.85 -10.05 37.02
C ALA A 67 -11.21 -8.58 36.82
N HIS A 68 -10.51 -7.89 35.90
CA HIS A 68 -10.73 -6.48 35.58
C HIS A 68 -11.57 -6.25 34.30
N GLY A 69 -12.14 -7.32 33.72
CA GLY A 69 -12.94 -7.26 32.50
C GLY A 69 -12.14 -7.25 31.21
N TYR A 70 -12.84 -7.16 30.07
CA TYR A 70 -12.27 -7.15 28.73
C TYR A 70 -12.65 -5.86 27.99
N HIS A 71 -11.72 -5.27 27.24
CA HIS A 71 -12.04 -4.28 26.22
C HIS A 71 -12.27 -5.00 24.89
N THR A 72 -13.38 -4.68 24.23
CA THR A 72 -13.70 -5.18 22.88
C THR A 72 -13.44 -4.09 21.86
N THR A 73 -12.60 -4.36 20.88
CA THR A 73 -12.37 -3.52 19.71
C THR A 73 -13.03 -4.16 18.51
N ILE A 74 -13.85 -3.38 17.80
CA ILE A 74 -14.54 -3.82 16.58
C ILE A 74 -13.90 -3.08 15.41
N ASN A 75 -13.42 -3.82 14.41
CA ASN A 75 -12.94 -3.25 13.17
C ASN A 75 -13.79 -3.77 12.00
N THR A 76 -14.17 -2.89 11.08
CA THR A 76 -14.97 -3.24 9.91
C THR A 76 -14.23 -2.85 8.66
N THR A 77 -13.97 -3.82 7.79
CA THR A 77 -13.39 -3.60 6.45
C THR A 77 -14.44 -3.85 5.40
N TYR A 78 -14.53 -2.94 4.42
CA TYR A 78 -15.50 -2.99 3.33
C TYR A 78 -14.81 -3.39 2.04
N TYR A 79 -15.44 -4.28 1.27
CA TYR A 79 -14.94 -4.82 0.03
C TYR A 79 -15.97 -4.67 -1.07
N VAL A 80 -15.51 -4.33 -2.27
CA VAL A 80 -16.33 -4.21 -3.47
C VAL A 80 -15.71 -5.06 -4.57
N THR A 81 -16.54 -5.86 -5.24
CA THR A 81 -16.12 -6.68 -6.38
C THR A 81 -16.51 -6.00 -7.67
N PHE A 82 -15.50 -5.67 -8.48
CA PHE A 82 -15.63 -5.09 -9.80
C PHE A 82 -15.47 -6.20 -10.85
N GLN A 83 -16.38 -6.25 -11.82
CA GLN A 83 -16.28 -7.11 -12.99
C GLN A 83 -15.94 -6.24 -14.20
N VAL A 84 -14.80 -6.50 -14.83
CA VAL A 84 -14.39 -5.79 -16.05
C VAL A 84 -15.01 -6.44 -17.29
N GLU A 85 -14.91 -5.79 -18.45
CA GLU A 85 -15.52 -6.27 -19.71
C GLU A 85 -15.14 -7.70 -20.10
N ASN A 86 -13.91 -8.12 -19.79
CA ASN A 86 -13.43 -9.48 -20.03
C ASN A 86 -14.09 -10.54 -19.11
N GLY A 87 -14.96 -10.11 -18.20
CA GLY A 87 -15.61 -10.96 -17.21
C GLY A 87 -14.77 -11.25 -15.97
N ASP A 88 -13.51 -10.80 -15.95
CA ASP A 88 -12.62 -10.91 -14.80
C ASP A 88 -13.18 -10.13 -13.60
N LYS A 89 -13.04 -10.70 -12.41
CA LYS A 89 -13.52 -10.10 -11.16
C LYS A 89 -12.35 -9.72 -10.27
N MET A 90 -12.38 -8.50 -9.76
CA MET A 90 -11.40 -8.02 -8.78
C MET A 90 -12.11 -7.47 -7.54
N GLU A 91 -11.71 -7.96 -6.36
CA GLU A 91 -12.21 -7.45 -5.07
C GLU A 91 -11.20 -6.43 -4.53
N MET A 92 -11.67 -5.25 -4.17
CA MET A 92 -10.85 -4.18 -3.60
C MET A 92 -11.41 -3.73 -2.25
N SER A 93 -10.50 -3.48 -1.31
CA SER A 93 -10.86 -2.85 -0.03
C SER A 93 -11.11 -1.36 -0.27
N VAL A 94 -12.28 -0.87 0.13
CA VAL A 94 -12.67 0.54 -0.05
C VAL A 94 -12.94 1.21 1.29
N PRO A 95 -12.72 2.54 1.39
CA PRO A 95 -13.18 3.31 2.55
C PRO A 95 -14.70 3.18 2.73
N GLY A 96 -15.16 3.18 3.98
CA GLY A 96 -16.60 3.09 4.27
C GLY A 96 -17.43 4.21 3.65
N SER A 97 -16.85 5.39 3.47
CA SER A 97 -17.47 6.52 2.77
C SER A 97 -17.77 6.21 1.30
N GLU A 98 -16.85 5.52 0.61
CA GLU A 98 -17.03 5.11 -0.79
C GLU A 98 -17.95 3.90 -0.90
N TYR A 99 -17.83 2.94 0.02
CA TYR A 99 -18.73 1.80 0.10
C TYR A 99 -20.20 2.23 0.19
N GLY A 100 -20.51 3.31 0.90
CA GLY A 100 -21.86 3.85 0.99
C GLY A 100 -22.39 4.48 -0.30
N MET A 101 -21.51 4.90 -1.21
CA MET A 101 -21.87 5.51 -2.49
C MET A 101 -22.08 4.49 -3.60
N PHE A 102 -21.40 3.34 -3.53
CA PHE A 102 -21.49 2.28 -4.54
C PHE A 102 -22.76 1.44 -4.39
N ALA A 103 -23.45 1.16 -5.49
CA ALA A 103 -24.55 0.19 -5.57
C ALA A 103 -24.16 -1.00 -6.45
N GLU A 104 -24.69 -2.19 -6.12
CA GLU A 104 -24.55 -3.34 -7.00
C GLU A 104 -25.29 -3.09 -8.32
N GLY A 105 -24.60 -3.32 -9.42
CA GLY A 105 -25.08 -3.00 -10.76
C GLY A 105 -24.53 -1.68 -11.32
N ASP A 106 -23.89 -0.83 -10.50
CA ASP A 106 -23.26 0.40 -10.97
C ASP A 106 -22.16 0.09 -11.99
N GLU A 107 -22.10 0.91 -13.04
CA GLU A 107 -21.11 0.82 -14.12
C GLU A 107 -20.28 2.10 -14.11
N GLY A 108 -18.99 1.95 -14.30
CA GLY A 108 -18.06 3.08 -14.29
C GLY A 108 -16.69 2.67 -14.82
N GLU A 109 -15.73 3.54 -14.59
CA GLU A 109 -14.34 3.34 -14.97
C GLU A 109 -13.51 3.03 -13.72
N LEU A 110 -12.66 2.01 -13.81
CA LEU A 110 -11.74 1.56 -12.77
C LEU A 110 -10.29 1.80 -13.17
#